data_AF-A0A5A7RZM0-F1
#
_entry.id   AF-A0A5A7RZM0-F1
#
_cell.length_a   1.000
_cell.length_b   1.000
_cell.length_c   1.000
_cell.angle_alpha   90.00
_cell.angle_beta   90.00
_cell.angle_gamma   90.00
#
_symmetry.space_group_name_H-M   'P 1'
#
loop_
_entity.id
_entity.type
_entity.pdbx_description
1 polymer ?
#
loop_
_entity_poly.entity_id
_entity_poly.type
_entity_poly.pdbx_seq_one_letter_code
_entity_poly.pdbx_strand_id
1 'polypeptide(L)' 'GRDAAIEYFEEHYKEGMNMKEAVELGLRALMHATEKKLEKEAVEIGIIEKSKEFRILPKKEVEKYFEEVAGEE' A
#
# COMPACT_ATOMS: atom_id res chain seq x y z
N GLY A 1 6.23 -11.46 8.14
CA GLY A 1 5.80 -10.17 7.60
C GLY A 1 6.81 -9.61 6.61
N ARG A 2 8.00 -9.20 7.09
CA ARG A 2 9.04 -8.60 6.23
C ARG A 2 9.38 -9.45 4.99
N ASP A 3 9.72 -10.72 5.17
CA ASP A 3 10.21 -11.56 4.06
C ASP A 3 9.13 -11.75 2.99
N ALA A 4 7.89 -12.04 3.41
CA ALA A 4 6.74 -12.13 2.51
C ALA A 4 6.44 -10.81 1.77
N ALA A 5 6.62 -9.66 2.42
CA ALA A 5 6.46 -8.36 1.75
C ALA A 5 7.57 -8.11 0.71
N ILE A 6 8.81 -8.51 1.01
CA ILE A 6 9.94 -8.42 0.07
C ILE A 6 9.70 -9.32 -1.14
N GLU A 7 9.33 -10.59 -0.92
CA GLU A 7 8.98 -11.54 -1.99
C GLU A 7 7.88 -10.97 -2.89
N TYR A 8 6.82 -10.40 -2.30
CA TYR A 8 5.77 -9.76 -3.07
C TYR A 8 6.28 -8.59 -3.94
N PHE A 9 7.16 -7.75 -3.39
CA PHE A 9 7.77 -6.65 -4.14
C PHE A 9 8.69 -7.13 -5.26
N GLU A 10 9.50 -8.16 -5.03
CA GLU A 10 10.40 -8.73 -6.05
C GLU A 10 9.63 -9.20 -7.29
N GLU A 11 8.42 -9.72 -7.11
CA GLU A 11 7.56 -10.17 -8.20
C GLU A 11 6.74 -9.05 -8.87
N HIS A 12 6.28 -8.05 -8.10
CA HIS A 12 5.24 -7.12 -8.55
C HIS A 12 5.72 -5.68 -8.76
N TYR A 13 6.90 -5.31 -8.24
CA TYR A 13 7.45 -3.98 -8.43
C TYR A 13 7.79 -3.72 -9.91
N LYS A 14 7.49 -2.50 -10.37
CA LYS A 14 7.84 -2.03 -11.72
C LYS A 14 8.51 -0.68 -11.63
N GLU A 15 9.57 -0.48 -12.42
CA GLU A 15 10.17 0.84 -12.57
C GLU A 15 9.16 1.83 -13.17
N GLY A 16 9.20 3.08 -12.70
CA GLY A 16 8.33 4.14 -13.19
C GLY A 16 6.91 4.14 -12.63
N MET A 17 6.62 3.33 -11.61
CA MET A 17 5.34 3.39 -10.89
C MET A 17 5.04 4.80 -10.38
N ASN A 18 3.80 5.23 -10.57
CA ASN A 18 3.30 6.47 -9.99
C ASN A 18 2.94 6.27 -8.50
N MET A 19 2.67 7.37 -7.79
CA MET A 19 2.40 7.33 -6.35
C MET A 19 1.22 6.41 -5.98
N LYS A 20 0.15 6.41 -6.78
CA LYS A 20 -1.02 5.54 -6.55
C LYS A 20 -0.62 4.07 -6.67
N GLU A 21 0.07 3.69 -7.74
CA GLU A 21 0.53 2.31 -7.96
C GLU A 21 1.47 1.85 -6.84
N ALA A 22 2.35 2.72 -6.36
CA ALA A 22 3.26 2.42 -5.25
C ALA A 22 2.51 2.20 -3.92
N VAL A 23 1.48 3.01 -3.65
CA VAL A 23 0.61 2.83 -2.46
C VAL A 23 -0.14 1.51 -2.53
N GLU A 24 -0.74 1.19 -3.68
CA GLU A 24 -1.45 -0.08 -3.89
C GLU A 24 -0.52 -1.28 -3.74
N LEU A 25 0.69 -1.21 -4.30
CA LEU A 25 1.71 -2.26 -4.15
C LEU A 25 2.06 -2.50 -2.67
N GLY A 26 2.26 -1.42 -1.90
CA GLY A 26 2.53 -1.50 -0.47
C GLY A 26 1.39 -2.15 0.32
N LEU A 27 0.14 -1.80 0.01
CA LEU A 27 -1.03 -2.41 0.62
C LEU A 27 -1.16 -3.89 0.30
N ARG A 28 -0.97 -4.28 -0.98
CA ARG A 28 -0.99 -5.69 -1.40
C ARG A 28 0.11 -6.50 -0.71
N ALA A 29 1.31 -5.94 -0.57
CA ALA A 29 2.40 -6.58 0.17
C ALA A 29 2.06 -6.77 1.65
N LEU A 30 1.41 -5.79 2.30
CA LEU A 30 0.95 -5.92 3.68
C LEU A 30 -0.15 -6.99 3.81
N MET A 31 -1.12 -7.03 2.91
CA MET A 31 -2.16 -8.06 2.88
C MET A 31 -1.57 -9.46 2.68
N HIS A 32 -0.63 -9.59 1.75
CA HIS A 32 0.11 -10.85 1.50
C HIS A 32 0.87 -11.29 2.76
N ALA A 33 1.63 -10.37 3.37
CA ALA A 33 2.43 -10.61 4.56
C ALA A 33 1.62 -10.93 5.84
N THR A 34 0.33 -10.62 5.85
CA THR A 34 -0.59 -10.83 6.97
C THR A 34 -1.65 -11.90 6.68
N GLU A 35 -1.53 -12.62 5.56
CA GLU A 35 -2.50 -13.63 5.12
C GLU A 35 -3.94 -13.08 5.05
N LYS A 36 -4.09 -11.83 4.56
CA LYS A 36 -5.37 -11.10 4.45
C LYS A 36 -6.09 -10.83 5.76
N LYS A 37 -5.41 -10.95 6.92
CA LYS A 37 -5.96 -10.59 8.24
C LYS A 37 -5.81 -9.09 8.57
N LEU A 38 -5.42 -8.28 7.58
CA LEU A 38 -5.22 -6.85 7.75
C LEU A 38 -6.57 -6.13 7.85
N GLU A 39 -6.81 -5.44 8.96
CA GLU A 39 -7.98 -4.58 9.08
C GLU A 39 -7.70 -3.19 8.56
N LYS A 40 -8.68 -2.60 7.85
CA LYS A 40 -8.56 -1.26 7.26
C LYS A 40 -8.21 -0.16 8.27
N GLU A 41 -8.64 -0.30 9.52
CA GLU A 41 -8.39 0.68 10.58
C GLU A 41 -6.99 0.57 11.17
N ALA A 42 -6.29 -0.54 10.92
CA ALA A 42 -4.94 -0.80 11.39
C ALA A 42 -3.86 -0.27 10.41
N VAL A 43 -4.26 0.40 9.33
CA VAL A 43 -3.36 0.89 8.28
C VAL A 43 -3.26 2.41 8.33
N GLU A 44 -2.04 2.93 8.32
CA GLU A 44 -1.73 4.34 8.12
C GLU A 44 -0.77 4.50 6.94
N ILE A 45 -0.98 5.53 6.11
CA ILE A 45 -0.18 5.77 4.91
C ILE A 45 0.38 7.18 4.96
N GLY A 46 1.71 7.28 4.94
CA GLY A 46 2.46 8.52 4.76
C GLY A 46 3.07 8.60 3.37
N ILE A 47 2.97 9.76 2.72
CA ILE A 47 3.54 9.99 1.39
C ILE A 47 4.38 11.26 1.34
N ILE A 48 5.39 11.26 0.48
CA ILE A 48 6.25 12.40 0.19
C ILE A 48 6.55 12.45 -1.31
N GLU A 49 6.56 13.65 -1.87
CA GLU A 49 6.88 13.91 -3.28
C GLU A 49 7.98 14.99 -3.32
N LYS A 50 8.81 15.03 -4.38
CA LYS A 50 9.93 16.00 -4.46
C LYS A 50 9.52 17.46 -4.22
N SER A 51 8.30 17.84 -4.61
CA SER A 51 7.79 19.20 -4.56
C SER A 51 6.80 19.44 -3.42
N LYS A 52 6.59 18.47 -2.52
CA LYS A 52 5.59 18.58 -1.44
C LYS A 52 6.17 18.06 -0.14
N GLU A 53 5.76 18.65 0.96
CA GLU A 53 6.10 18.15 2.28
C GLU A 53 5.48 16.76 2.50
N PHE A 54 6.12 16.00 3.38
CA PHE A 54 5.56 14.75 3.89
C PHE A 54 4.17 14.99 4.47
N ARG A 55 3.23 14.10 4.17
CA ARG A 55 1.88 14.14 4.73
C ARG A 55 1.38 12.74 5.03
N ILE A 56 0.63 12.62 6.11
CA ILE A 56 -0.16 11.42 6.41
C ILE A 56 -1.51 11.58 5.69
N LEU A 57 -1.92 10.54 4.97
CA LEU A 57 -3.20 10.54 4.27
C LEU A 57 -4.35 10.50 5.27
N PRO A 58 -5.45 11.23 5.03
CA PRO A 58 -6.63 11.13 5.88
C PRO A 58 -7.23 9.73 5.80
N LYS A 59 -7.84 9.25 6.90
CA LYS A 59 -8.44 7.90 7.00
C LYS A 59 -9.33 7.56 5.79
N LYS A 60 -10.14 8.50 5.32
CA LYS A 60 -11.02 8.33 4.16
C LYS A 60 -10.28 7.99 2.86
N GLU A 61 -9.10 8.58 2.65
CA GLU A 61 -8.26 8.25 1.47
C GLU A 61 -7.62 6.87 1.64
N VAL A 62 -7.15 6.54 2.85
CA VAL A 62 -6.59 5.21 3.15
C VAL A 62 -7.65 4.11 2.92
N GLU A 63 -8.87 4.32 3.41
CA GLU A 63 -9.99 3.39 3.21
C GLU A 63 -10.28 3.17 1.72
N LYS A 64 -10.25 4.24 0.92
CA LYS A 64 -10.45 4.13 -0.53
C LYS A 64 -9.38 3.27 -1.20
N TYR A 65 -8.10 3.49 -0.89
CA TYR A 65 -7.02 2.65 -1.44
C TYR A 65 -7.15 1.19 -0.97
N PHE A 66 -7.54 0.98 0.29
CA PHE A 66 -7.74 -0.36 0.83
C PHE A 66 -8.87 -1.10 0.11
N GLU A 67 -10.01 -0.45 -0.12
CA GLU A 67 -11.16 -1.01 -0.84
C GLU A 67 -10.85 -1.28 -2.32
N GLU A 68 -10.12 -0.38 -2.99
CA GLU A 68 -9.67 -0.58 -4.38
C GLU A 68 -8.79 -1.84 -4.48
N VAL A 69 -7.84 -2.02 -3.56
CA VAL A 69 -6.95 -3.19 -3.56
C VAL A 69 -7.67 -4.49 -3.18
N ALA A 70 -8.54 -4.46 -2.17
CA ALA A 70 -9.26 -5.63 -1.69
C ALA A 70 -10.39 -6.09 -2.63
N GLY A 71 -10.95 -5.17 -3.43
CA GLY A 71 -12.03 -5.45 -4.39
C GLY A 71 -11.55 -5.96 -5.76
N GLU A 72 -10.26 -5.91 -6.05
CA GLU A 72 -9.65 -6.38 -7.31
C GLU A 72 -9.24 -7.87 -7.29
N GLU A 73 -9.74 -8.66 -6.33
CA GLU A 73 -9.54 -10.13 -6.26
C GLU A 73 -10.61 -10.95 -6.98
#